data_AF-A0A497ZYD3-F1
#
_entry.id   AF-A0A497ZYD3-F1
#
_cell.length_a   1.000
_cell.length_b   1.000
_cell.length_c   1.000
_cell.angle_alpha   90.00
_cell.angle_beta   90.00
_cell.angle_gamma   90.00
#
_symmetry.space_group_name_H-M   'P 1'
#
loop_
_entity.id
_entity.type
_entity.pdbx_description
1 polymer ?
#
loop_
_entity_poly.entity_id
_entity_poly.type
_entity_poly.pdbx_seq_one_letter_code
_entity_poly.pdbx_strand_id
1 'polypeptide(L)'
;MSHGSAAKDREDQAESIGEPAVDLREVLLKLGRHLWDEVRNTRGDNWPPPWLVLAAAGIGVGVVLMLIVPVVRGLLGGAGDALAALAGWTHDQAYAQVVLAPVRRYLQTHAEGLPIAAETLWWTWCATGIVLLALCVLRVVAARIGWLLYGTATTAMVVSATPGGGRWIAAAVSALWWVLLSIPAFGRRGSSPVVVLPALPTGAAPALPEATDAAAQVDFGGSDLRSPSVPDDHAAWAAALYERQLRRANFAPPAATPVTWTAAATGPTTFTAVEGNRRVSGIVINGLAAEDLLRQLATPAGASATVQWTTNPPQTPRRRRPTDQGFAGTPPIADFVVDSTDALPALVAAIIETRSRWRDLDVNEHISARADLLNRTAPLISNAADCMPESDDGVYLGSIRLNDWISVDTVVGGNASRWNDFDLHRPYIVGLIIQKLLTAADPEAAVTEILTDDGHACMRRYNGPAGPLHRLGRNGTHRTHAFRILGLPIMAAEVAIDALPLRIDAMSTWGQGNWGDSYDGPADRMWHALRDRGLLDGNITGSGPHAKLEPYRTAAPWLLGNPRTAAAVSAAYERIYPGALGIPADAMTGPQQWLRWLLRA
;
A
#
# COMPACT_ATOMS: atom_id res chain seq x y z
N MET A 1 95.47 -11.25 38.89
CA MET A 1 96.04 -9.96 39.32
C MET A 1 94.90 -9.00 39.61
N SER A 2 94.91 -8.37 40.80
CA SER A 2 94.17 -7.16 41.23
C SER A 2 92.64 -7.24 41.28
N HIS A 3 92.06 -7.30 42.49
CA HIS A 3 91.50 -6.17 43.27
C HIS A 3 90.10 -5.75 42.76
N GLY A 4 89.04 -5.63 43.54
CA GLY A 4 88.87 -5.63 44.99
C GLY A 4 87.58 -4.88 45.33
N SER A 5 87.19 -4.97 46.60
CA SER A 5 86.27 -4.08 47.34
C SER A 5 84.90 -4.66 47.68
N ALA A 6 84.82 -5.02 48.96
CA ALA A 6 83.65 -5.25 49.75
C ALA A 6 83.48 -4.05 50.71
N ALA A 7 82.25 -3.56 50.87
CA ALA A 7 81.66 -2.94 52.07
C ALA A 7 80.24 -2.50 51.67
N LYS A 8 79.18 -3.13 52.18
CA LYS A 8 78.60 -2.92 53.51
C LYS A 8 78.15 -1.46 53.68
N ASP A 9 76.87 -1.23 53.45
CA ASP A 9 76.07 -0.33 54.28
C ASP A 9 74.62 -0.83 54.36
N ARG A 10 74.11 -0.70 55.58
CA ARG A 10 72.90 -1.29 56.14
C ARG A 10 72.22 -0.12 56.81
N GLU A 11 71.17 0.44 56.19
CA GLU A 11 70.33 1.44 56.85
C GLU A 11 68.92 1.41 56.23
N ASP A 12 67.96 1.13 57.12
CA ASP A 12 66.59 1.63 57.14
C ASP A 12 65.61 1.21 56.03
N GLN A 13 65.19 -0.07 56.06
CA GLN A 13 63.86 -0.44 55.56
C GLN A 13 62.82 -0.16 56.65
N ALA A 14 62.19 1.01 56.55
CA ALA A 14 60.91 1.28 57.19
C ALA A 14 59.87 0.28 56.65
N GLU A 15 59.38 -0.58 57.53
CA GLU A 15 58.29 -1.52 57.32
C GLU A 15 56.99 -0.73 57.09
N SER A 16 56.78 -0.28 55.84
CA SER A 16 55.50 0.24 55.39
C SER A 16 54.54 -0.95 55.28
N ILE A 17 53.71 -1.12 56.31
CA ILE A 17 52.46 -1.88 56.24
C ILE A 17 51.54 -1.14 55.28
N GLY A 18 51.81 -1.27 53.98
CA GLY A 18 50.88 -0.91 52.93
C GLY A 18 49.83 -2.00 52.87
N GLU A 19 48.64 -1.73 53.40
CA GLU A 19 47.45 -2.52 53.08
C GLU A 19 47.42 -2.69 51.55
N PRO A 20 47.34 -3.93 51.03
CA PRO A 20 47.28 -4.15 49.61
C PRO A 20 46.02 -3.45 49.10
N ALA A 21 46.21 -2.35 48.36
CA ALA A 21 45.13 -1.68 47.66
C ALA A 21 44.47 -2.74 46.78
N VAL A 22 43.30 -3.21 47.21
CA VAL A 22 42.50 -4.20 46.49
C VAL A 22 42.33 -3.66 45.09
N ASP A 23 42.92 -4.34 44.11
CA ASP A 23 42.79 -3.94 42.71
C ASP A 23 41.34 -4.18 42.30
N LEU A 24 40.55 -3.11 42.41
CA LEU A 24 39.13 -3.09 42.14
C LEU A 24 38.84 -3.63 40.73
N ARG A 25 39.79 -3.44 39.80
CA ARG A 25 39.70 -3.94 38.43
C ARG A 25 39.77 -5.46 38.38
N GLU A 26 40.64 -6.08 39.17
CA GLU A 26 40.77 -7.54 39.23
C GLU A 26 39.51 -8.17 39.85
N VAL A 27 38.96 -7.56 40.90
CA VAL A 27 37.71 -7.99 41.53
C VAL A 27 36.54 -7.91 40.55
N LEU A 28 36.41 -6.80 39.81
CA LEU A 28 35.36 -6.62 38.80
C LEU A 28 35.49 -7.61 37.63
N LEU A 29 36.71 -7.91 37.18
CA LEU A 29 36.96 -8.88 36.10
C LEU A 29 36.70 -10.33 36.55
N LYS A 30 36.94 -10.65 37.82
CA LYS A 30 36.58 -11.95 38.40
C LYS A 30 35.07 -12.09 38.52
N LEU A 31 34.39 -11.05 39.02
CA LEU A 31 32.94 -11.03 39.13
C LEU A 31 32.26 -11.13 37.76
N GLY A 32 32.73 -10.38 36.76
CA GLY A 32 32.18 -10.40 35.40
C GLY A 32 32.31 -11.76 34.71
N ARG A 33 33.46 -12.44 34.86
CA ARG A 33 33.65 -13.80 34.34
C ARG A 33 32.72 -14.80 35.02
N HIS A 34 32.59 -14.71 36.34
CA HIS A 34 31.70 -15.58 37.11
C HIS A 34 30.23 -15.45 36.66
N LEU A 35 29.72 -14.21 36.55
CA LEU A 35 28.36 -13.95 36.07
C LEU A 35 28.15 -14.43 34.63
N TRP A 36 29.15 -14.28 33.77
CA TRP A 36 29.07 -14.70 32.38
C TRP A 36 29.06 -16.23 32.21
N ASP A 37 29.85 -16.94 33.01
CA ASP A 37 29.85 -18.41 33.01
C ASP A 37 28.53 -18.96 33.59
N GLU A 38 27.93 -18.29 34.57
CA GLU A 38 26.61 -18.62 35.09
C GLU A 38 25.51 -18.38 34.03
N VAL A 39 25.63 -17.33 33.19
CA VAL A 39 24.75 -17.08 32.04
C VAL A 39 24.85 -18.16 30.96
N ARG A 40 26.04 -18.70 30.70
CA ARG A 40 26.21 -19.74 29.68
C ARG A 40 25.71 -21.12 30.12
N ASN A 41 25.61 -21.37 31.42
CA ASN A 41 25.21 -22.67 31.94
C ASN A 41 23.69 -22.87 31.93
N THR A 42 23.08 -22.81 30.75
CA THR A 42 21.61 -22.91 30.56
C THR A 42 21.03 -24.31 30.85
N ARG A 43 21.86 -25.28 31.24
CA ARG A 43 21.47 -26.66 31.60
C ARG A 43 21.52 -26.94 33.10
N GLY A 44 21.95 -25.98 33.91
CA GLY A 44 21.92 -26.12 35.38
C GLY A 44 20.50 -25.97 35.92
N ASP A 45 20.20 -26.68 37.01
CA ASP A 45 18.86 -26.70 37.64
C ASP A 45 18.40 -25.32 38.16
N ASN A 46 19.31 -24.35 38.25
CA ASN A 46 19.04 -22.97 38.70
C ASN A 46 18.98 -21.95 37.54
N TRP A 47 18.72 -22.39 36.31
CA TRP A 47 18.55 -21.49 35.17
C TRP A 47 17.11 -20.98 35.03
N PRO A 48 16.87 -19.65 34.93
CA PRO A 48 17.84 -18.56 35.00
C PRO A 48 18.26 -18.20 36.44
N PRO A 49 19.52 -17.77 36.66
CA PRO A 49 19.98 -17.40 37.99
C PRO A 49 19.20 -16.19 38.52
N PRO A 50 18.91 -16.11 39.83
CA PRO A 50 18.02 -15.09 40.40
C PRO A 50 18.44 -13.64 40.09
N TRP A 51 19.74 -13.37 40.01
CA TRP A 51 20.24 -12.05 39.66
C TRP A 51 19.90 -11.64 38.22
N LEU A 52 19.80 -12.59 37.29
CA LEU A 52 19.43 -12.33 35.90
C LEU A 52 17.95 -11.97 35.79
N VAL A 53 17.09 -12.62 36.58
CA VAL A 53 15.66 -12.27 36.70
C VAL A 53 15.50 -10.88 37.29
N LEU A 54 16.25 -10.54 38.34
CA LEU A 54 16.25 -9.21 38.95
C LEU A 54 16.82 -8.13 38.01
N ALA A 55 17.86 -8.44 37.23
CA ALA A 55 18.42 -7.53 36.25
C ALA A 55 17.46 -7.30 35.07
N ALA A 56 16.79 -8.35 34.58
CA ALA A 56 15.78 -8.23 33.54
C ALA A 56 14.54 -7.44 34.02
N ALA A 57 14.10 -7.68 35.26
CA ALA A 57 13.04 -6.90 35.89
C ALA A 57 13.46 -5.43 36.09
N GLY A 58 14.70 -5.17 36.53
CA GLY A 58 15.25 -3.83 36.71
C GLY A 58 15.38 -3.06 35.39
N ILE A 59 15.85 -3.72 34.31
CA ILE A 59 15.89 -3.15 32.97
C ILE A 59 14.47 -2.89 32.45
N GLY A 60 13.54 -3.81 32.68
CA GLY A 60 12.13 -3.63 32.34
C GLY A 60 11.52 -2.40 33.02
N VAL A 61 11.71 -2.27 34.33
CA VAL A 61 11.27 -1.09 35.11
C VAL A 61 11.98 0.18 34.66
N GLY A 62 13.28 0.10 34.35
CA GLY A 62 14.07 1.22 33.84
C GLY A 62 13.64 1.71 32.46
N VAL A 63 13.34 0.80 31.53
CA VAL A 63 12.80 1.12 30.19
C VAL A 63 11.38 1.66 30.29
N VAL A 64 10.55 1.08 31.16
CA VAL A 64 9.20 1.58 31.45
C VAL A 64 9.27 3.00 32.03
N LEU A 65 10.13 3.25 33.02
CA LEU A 65 10.36 4.60 33.56
C LEU A 65 10.95 5.55 32.51
N MET A 66 11.89 5.10 31.68
CA MET A 66 12.49 5.93 30.62
C MET A 66 11.50 6.28 29.52
N LEU A 67 10.47 5.46 29.26
CA LEU A 67 9.40 5.76 28.31
C LEU A 67 8.28 6.59 28.96
N ILE A 68 7.95 6.32 30.22
CA ILE A 68 6.90 7.03 30.96
C ILE A 68 7.35 8.42 31.37
N VAL A 69 8.60 8.62 31.81
CA VAL A 69 9.07 9.91 32.35
C VAL A 69 9.07 11.03 31.31
N PRO A 70 9.52 10.87 30.05
CA PRO A 70 9.42 11.91 29.02
C PRO A 70 7.98 12.19 28.60
N VAL A 71 7.12 11.17 28.59
CA VAL A 71 5.68 11.31 28.30
C VAL A 71 4.98 12.04 29.45
N VAL A 72 5.27 11.69 30.70
CA VAL A 72 4.76 12.34 31.91
C VAL A 72 5.32 13.74 32.05
N ARG A 73 6.59 14.00 31.69
CA ARG A 73 7.22 15.32 31.74
C ARG A 73 6.80 16.21 30.57
N GLY A 74 6.52 15.62 29.41
CA GLY A 74 5.88 16.28 28.27
C GLY A 74 4.40 16.58 28.51
N LEU A 75 3.68 15.68 29.20
CA LEU A 75 2.34 15.94 29.73
C LEU A 75 2.38 16.99 30.84
N LEU A 76 3.31 16.95 31.79
CA LEU A 76 3.39 17.98 32.85
C LEU A 76 3.84 19.35 32.32
N GLY A 77 4.64 19.40 31.24
CA GLY A 77 5.14 20.65 30.64
C GLY A 77 4.25 21.25 29.55
N GLY A 78 3.48 20.43 28.83
CA GLY A 78 2.58 20.86 27.74
C GLY A 78 1.08 20.68 28.05
N ALA A 79 0.71 19.94 29.09
CA ALA A 79 -0.68 19.71 29.43
C ALA A 79 -1.27 20.71 30.43
N GLY A 80 -0.56 21.77 30.84
CA GLY A 80 -1.22 22.88 31.55
C GLY A 80 -2.38 23.44 30.72
N ASP A 81 -2.10 23.78 29.46
CA ASP A 81 -3.08 24.38 28.55
C ASP A 81 -3.99 23.32 27.89
N ALA A 82 -3.45 22.14 27.56
CA ALA A 82 -4.25 21.06 26.99
C ALA A 82 -5.17 20.38 28.02
N LEU A 83 -4.75 20.20 29.29
CA LEU A 83 -5.65 19.76 30.37
C LEU A 83 -6.61 20.85 30.79
N ALA A 84 -6.24 22.14 30.78
CA ALA A 84 -7.20 23.22 31.03
C ALA A 84 -8.26 23.30 29.93
N ALA A 85 -7.87 23.12 28.66
CA ALA A 85 -8.80 23.03 27.53
C ALA A 85 -9.67 21.75 27.57
N LEU A 86 -9.10 20.60 27.95
CA LEU A 86 -9.88 19.37 28.14
C LEU A 86 -10.80 19.45 29.35
N ALA A 87 -10.36 20.06 30.45
CA ALA A 87 -11.15 20.27 31.66
C ALA A 87 -12.30 21.25 31.40
N GLY A 88 -12.06 22.35 30.68
CA GLY A 88 -13.09 23.27 30.21
C GLY A 88 -14.09 22.58 29.26
N TRP A 89 -13.59 21.82 28.28
CA TRP A 89 -14.42 21.08 27.33
C TRP A 89 -15.26 19.98 27.99
N THR A 90 -14.73 19.27 28.99
CA THR A 90 -15.46 18.23 29.74
C THR A 90 -16.42 18.78 30.78
N HIS A 91 -16.23 20.03 31.25
CA HIS A 91 -17.17 20.70 32.15
C HIS A 91 -18.41 21.20 31.41
N ASP A 92 -18.26 21.66 30.17
CA ASP A 92 -19.35 22.27 29.39
C ASP A 92 -20.17 21.28 28.53
N GLN A 93 -19.64 20.08 28.24
CA GLN A 93 -20.33 19.10 27.39
C GLN A 93 -21.09 18.06 28.23
N ALA A 94 -22.41 18.22 28.33
CA ALA A 94 -23.34 17.29 29.00
C ALA A 94 -23.14 15.81 28.60
N TYR A 95 -22.64 15.55 27.39
CA TYR A 95 -22.38 14.21 26.87
C TYR A 95 -21.18 13.50 27.51
N ALA A 96 -20.12 14.20 27.89
CA ALA A 96 -18.95 13.58 28.54
C ALA A 96 -19.30 13.08 29.96
N GLN A 97 -20.17 13.83 30.64
CA GLN A 97 -20.64 13.48 31.99
C GLN A 97 -21.48 12.19 32.02
N VAL A 98 -22.07 11.78 30.89
CA VAL A 98 -22.79 10.49 30.76
C VAL A 98 -21.88 9.30 31.03
N VAL A 99 -20.59 9.41 30.72
CA VAL A 99 -19.60 8.34 30.92
C VAL A 99 -18.75 8.61 32.17
N LEU A 100 -18.22 9.83 32.31
CA LEU A 100 -17.26 10.14 33.37
C LEU A 100 -17.88 10.13 34.77
N ALA A 101 -19.11 10.65 34.94
CA ALA A 101 -19.73 10.72 36.26
C ALA A 101 -20.07 9.32 36.83
N PRO A 102 -20.64 8.38 36.06
CA PRO A 102 -20.80 7.00 36.51
C PRO A 102 -19.48 6.30 36.86
N VAL A 103 -18.43 6.44 36.05
CA VAL A 103 -17.12 5.82 36.36
C VAL A 103 -16.54 6.38 37.66
N ARG A 104 -16.57 7.71 37.84
CA ARG A 104 -16.10 8.34 39.09
C ARG A 104 -16.91 7.87 40.30
N ARG A 105 -18.24 7.79 40.18
CA ARG A 105 -19.11 7.25 41.24
C ARG A 105 -18.79 5.79 41.54
N TYR A 106 -18.61 4.96 40.52
CA TYR A 106 -18.24 3.55 40.68
C TYR A 106 -16.97 3.40 41.51
N LEU A 107 -15.91 4.14 41.14
CA LEU A 107 -14.64 4.11 41.85
C LEU A 107 -14.76 4.66 43.27
N GLN A 108 -15.56 5.70 43.51
CA GLN A 108 -15.82 6.22 44.85
C GLN A 108 -16.48 5.16 45.74
N THR A 109 -17.55 4.52 45.27
CA THR A 109 -18.24 3.47 46.04
C THR A 109 -17.35 2.27 46.34
N HIS A 110 -16.50 1.87 45.38
CA HIS A 110 -15.62 0.70 45.56
C HIS A 110 -14.26 1.03 46.20
N ALA A 111 -13.96 2.31 46.44
CA ALA A 111 -12.79 2.73 47.21
C ALA A 111 -13.02 2.64 48.72
N GLU A 112 -14.28 2.57 49.17
CA GLU A 112 -14.63 2.41 50.58
C GLU A 112 -14.02 1.10 51.13
N GLY A 113 -13.09 1.23 52.07
CA GLY A 113 -12.36 0.10 52.65
C GLY A 113 -11.01 -0.23 52.00
N LEU A 114 -10.62 0.46 50.94
CA LEU A 114 -9.27 0.37 50.37
C LEU A 114 -8.33 1.41 51.00
N PRO A 115 -7.02 1.12 51.14
CA PRO A 115 -6.03 2.08 51.63
C PRO A 115 -5.69 3.18 50.60
N ILE A 116 -6.41 3.24 49.47
CA ILE A 116 -6.15 4.16 48.36
C ILE A 116 -7.37 5.06 48.19
N ALA A 117 -7.16 6.38 48.16
CA ALA A 117 -8.23 7.35 47.94
C ALA A 117 -8.89 7.17 46.56
N ALA A 118 -10.22 7.35 46.50
CA ALA A 118 -10.99 7.26 45.25
C ALA A 118 -10.46 8.18 44.14
N GLU A 119 -9.99 9.38 44.51
CA GLU A 119 -9.40 10.33 43.56
C GLU A 119 -8.11 9.79 42.94
N THR A 120 -7.28 9.11 43.72
CA THR A 120 -6.07 8.43 43.22
C THR A 120 -6.44 7.31 42.24
N LEU A 121 -7.49 6.52 42.54
CA LEU A 121 -7.98 5.49 41.63
C LEU A 121 -8.51 6.09 40.32
N TRP A 122 -9.24 7.21 40.40
CA TRP A 122 -9.73 7.94 39.24
C TRP A 122 -8.59 8.40 38.32
N TRP A 123 -7.57 9.06 38.86
CA TRP A 123 -6.43 9.51 38.08
C TRP A 123 -5.61 8.37 37.50
N THR A 124 -5.45 7.28 38.26
CA THR A 124 -4.78 6.07 37.80
C THR A 124 -5.52 5.46 36.61
N TRP A 125 -6.86 5.40 36.68
CA TRP A 125 -7.70 4.95 35.57
C TRP A 125 -7.49 5.82 34.33
N CYS A 126 -7.61 7.15 34.45
CA CYS A 126 -7.40 8.08 33.33
C CYS A 126 -6.00 7.95 32.71
N ALA A 127 -4.94 7.92 33.52
CA ALA A 127 -3.57 7.78 33.06
C ALA A 127 -3.35 6.46 32.30
N THR A 128 -3.92 5.36 32.81
CA THR A 128 -3.85 4.04 32.17
C THR A 128 -4.49 4.06 30.78
N GLY A 129 -5.65 4.71 30.63
CA GLY A 129 -6.31 4.88 29.34
C GLY A 129 -5.44 5.62 28.32
N ILE A 130 -4.85 6.76 28.72
CA ILE A 130 -3.96 7.56 27.86
C ILE A 130 -2.74 6.75 27.40
N VAL A 131 -2.08 6.05 28.32
CA VAL A 131 -0.90 5.23 28.01
C VAL A 131 -1.26 4.08 27.08
N LEU A 132 -2.37 3.38 27.33
CA LEU A 132 -2.82 2.30 26.45
C LEU A 132 -3.15 2.81 25.04
N LEU A 133 -3.81 3.95 24.92
CA LEU A 133 -4.12 4.56 23.62
C LEU A 133 -2.83 4.93 22.87
N ALA A 134 -1.87 5.57 23.53
CA ALA A 134 -0.59 5.93 22.93
C ALA A 134 0.18 4.69 22.44
N LEU A 135 0.25 3.63 23.26
CA LEU A 135 0.89 2.37 22.89
C LEU A 135 0.14 1.63 21.76
N CYS A 136 -1.19 1.78 21.67
CA CYS A 136 -1.98 1.26 20.54
C CYS A 136 -1.62 1.96 19.23
N VAL A 137 -1.44 3.29 19.27
CA VAL A 137 -0.98 4.09 18.12
C VAL A 137 0.43 3.66 17.71
N LEU A 138 1.29 3.34 18.67
CA LEU A 138 2.62 2.74 18.46
C LEU A 138 2.58 1.25 18.08
N ARG A 139 1.39 0.66 17.91
CA ARG A 139 1.14 -0.72 17.45
C ARG A 139 1.62 -1.82 18.38
N VAL A 140 1.70 -1.57 19.68
CA VAL A 140 2.00 -2.62 20.67
C VAL A 140 0.80 -3.55 20.80
N VAL A 141 0.95 -4.82 20.44
CA VAL A 141 -0.14 -5.81 20.43
C VAL A 141 -0.78 -5.98 21.81
N ALA A 142 0.04 -6.09 22.86
CA ALA A 142 -0.45 -6.20 24.23
C ALA A 142 -1.28 -4.97 24.66
N ALA A 143 -0.90 -3.77 24.22
CA ALA A 143 -1.65 -2.56 24.52
C ALA A 143 -3.02 -2.54 23.83
N ARG A 144 -3.16 -3.12 22.64
CA ARG A 144 -4.46 -3.25 21.96
C ARG A 144 -5.42 -4.17 22.70
N ILE A 145 -4.91 -5.28 23.23
CA ILE A 145 -5.70 -6.17 24.09
C ILE A 145 -6.08 -5.42 25.37
N GLY A 146 -5.12 -4.74 26.01
CA GLY A 146 -5.36 -3.90 27.18
C GLY A 146 -6.39 -2.79 26.95
N TRP A 147 -6.36 -2.15 25.78
CA TRP A 147 -7.30 -1.10 25.37
C TRP A 147 -8.73 -1.64 25.24
N LEU A 148 -8.91 -2.83 24.68
CA LEU A 148 -10.24 -3.47 24.61
C LEU A 148 -10.76 -3.83 26.01
N LEU A 149 -9.91 -4.39 26.87
CA LEU A 149 -10.28 -4.73 28.24
C LEU A 149 -10.63 -3.47 29.05
N TYR A 150 -9.85 -2.40 28.91
CA TYR A 150 -10.08 -1.14 29.59
C TYR A 150 -11.41 -0.50 29.17
N GLY A 151 -11.74 -0.51 27.88
CA GLY A 151 -13.04 0.00 27.39
C GLY A 151 -14.23 -0.81 27.86
N THR A 152 -14.07 -2.14 27.88
CA THR A 152 -15.08 -3.07 28.39
C THR A 152 -15.34 -2.82 29.86
N ALA A 153 -14.27 -2.70 30.66
CA ALA A 153 -14.36 -2.39 32.08
C ALA A 153 -14.98 -1.00 32.33
N THR A 154 -14.60 0.02 31.55
CA THR A 154 -15.19 1.36 31.63
C THR A 154 -16.70 1.31 31.38
N THR A 155 -17.12 0.58 30.35
CA THR A 155 -18.55 0.42 30.02
C THR A 155 -19.30 -0.34 31.12
N ALA A 156 -18.68 -1.37 31.71
CA ALA A 156 -19.25 -2.09 32.85
C ALA A 156 -19.43 -1.19 34.09
N MET A 157 -18.45 -0.32 34.39
CA MET A 157 -18.56 0.68 35.46
C MET A 157 -19.72 1.65 35.19
N VAL A 158 -19.89 2.11 33.95
CA VAL A 158 -21.01 2.97 33.54
C VAL A 158 -22.36 2.27 33.77
N VAL A 159 -22.51 1.01 33.34
CA VAL A 159 -23.73 0.22 33.56
C VAL A 159 -24.01 0.08 35.07
N SER A 160 -22.99 -0.24 35.86
CA SER A 160 -23.15 -0.48 37.30
C SER A 160 -23.52 0.78 38.08
N ALA A 161 -22.96 1.94 37.73
CA ALA A 161 -23.10 3.17 38.51
C ALA A 161 -24.16 4.15 37.97
N THR A 162 -24.84 3.81 36.87
CA THR A 162 -25.97 4.57 36.33
C THR A 162 -27.30 4.04 36.87
N PRO A 163 -28.07 4.86 37.63
CA PRO A 163 -29.37 4.46 38.17
C PRO A 163 -30.50 4.57 37.14
N GLY A 164 -31.56 3.77 37.32
CA GLY A 164 -32.83 3.90 36.58
C GLY A 164 -32.80 3.48 35.11
N GLY A 165 -33.81 3.92 34.36
CA GLY A 165 -34.01 3.55 32.95
C GLY A 165 -32.94 4.05 31.97
N GLY A 166 -32.11 5.01 32.37
CA GLY A 166 -31.02 5.57 31.54
C GLY A 166 -29.77 4.68 31.45
N ARG A 167 -29.68 3.60 32.23
CA ARG A 167 -28.49 2.73 32.33
C ARG A 167 -27.98 2.21 30.99
N TRP A 168 -28.89 1.66 30.17
CA TRP A 168 -28.53 1.06 28.89
C TRP A 168 -28.17 2.10 27.84
N ILE A 169 -28.77 3.30 27.92
CA ILE A 169 -28.43 4.42 27.05
C ILE A 169 -27.00 4.91 27.36
N ALA A 170 -26.67 5.10 28.65
CA ALA A 170 -25.32 5.49 29.06
C ALA A 170 -24.24 4.46 28.64
N ALA A 171 -24.57 3.16 28.74
CA ALA A 171 -23.69 2.09 28.28
C ALA A 171 -23.48 2.12 26.76
N ALA A 172 -24.54 2.33 25.97
CA ALA A 172 -24.45 2.43 24.52
C ALA A 172 -23.61 3.65 24.08
N VAL A 173 -23.79 4.79 24.75
CA VAL A 173 -22.97 5.99 24.52
C VAL A 173 -21.50 5.71 24.86
N SER A 174 -21.21 5.06 25.99
CA SER A 174 -19.85 4.65 26.37
C SER A 174 -19.21 3.76 25.31
N ALA A 175 -19.94 2.74 24.82
CA ALA A 175 -19.45 1.84 23.80
C ALA A 175 -19.16 2.56 22.47
N LEU A 176 -20.04 3.48 22.06
CA LEU A 176 -19.86 4.27 20.84
C LEU A 176 -18.60 5.15 20.91
N TRP A 177 -18.38 5.82 22.04
CA TRP A 177 -17.15 6.59 22.27
C TRP A 177 -15.92 5.70 22.20
N TRP A 178 -15.98 4.50 22.77
CA TRP A 178 -14.87 3.56 22.72
C TRP A 178 -14.56 3.08 21.30
N VAL A 179 -15.59 2.85 20.47
CA VAL A 179 -15.44 2.51 19.05
C VAL A 179 -14.75 3.65 18.29
N LEU A 180 -15.17 4.90 18.49
CA LEU A 180 -14.56 6.07 17.85
C LEU A 180 -13.09 6.23 18.23
N LEU A 181 -12.76 6.11 19.52
CA LEU A 181 -11.37 6.17 20.00
C LEU A 181 -10.53 4.97 19.54
N SER A 182 -11.16 3.85 19.18
CA SER A 182 -10.50 2.65 18.68
C SER A 182 -10.12 2.76 17.19
N ILE A 183 -10.70 3.69 16.43
CA ILE A 183 -10.34 3.91 15.01
C ILE A 183 -8.83 4.17 14.83
N PRO A 184 -8.19 5.11 15.54
CA PRO A 184 -6.74 5.30 15.44
C PRO A 184 -5.93 4.12 16.04
N ALA A 185 -6.45 3.45 17.07
CA ALA A 185 -5.79 2.31 17.73
C ALA A 185 -5.65 1.08 16.81
N PHE A 186 -6.67 0.85 15.97
CA PHE A 186 -6.76 -0.30 15.05
C PHE A 186 -6.65 0.08 13.57
N GLY A 187 -6.50 1.37 13.26
CA GLY A 187 -6.33 1.87 11.90
C GLY A 187 -5.20 1.17 11.17
N ARG A 188 -5.54 0.35 10.17
CA ARG A 188 -4.57 -0.31 9.31
C ARG A 188 -3.90 0.72 8.39
N ARG A 189 -2.70 1.17 8.73
CA ARG A 189 -1.75 1.69 7.72
C ARG A 189 -1.01 0.46 7.18
N GLY A 190 -1.24 0.16 5.89
CA GLY A 190 -0.85 -1.07 5.20
C GLY A 190 0.63 -1.43 5.24
N SER A 191 1.06 -2.08 6.31
CA SER A 191 2.35 -2.75 6.41
C SER A 191 2.10 -4.23 6.65
N SER A 192 2.09 -5.03 5.57
CA SER A 192 2.06 -6.49 5.67
C SER A 192 3.35 -6.95 6.37
N PRO A 193 3.27 -7.83 7.39
CA PRO A 193 4.45 -8.30 8.11
C PRO A 193 5.35 -9.12 7.17
N VAL A 194 6.61 -8.72 7.06
CA VAL A 194 7.65 -9.50 6.40
C VAL A 194 8.10 -10.58 7.40
N VAL A 195 7.67 -11.82 7.17
CA VAL A 195 8.19 -12.97 7.92
C VAL A 195 9.55 -13.34 7.31
N VAL A 196 10.63 -12.98 8.00
CA VAL A 196 11.97 -13.46 7.66
C VAL A 196 12.12 -14.85 8.26
N LEU A 197 11.97 -15.89 7.44
CA LEU A 197 12.34 -17.26 7.82
C LEU A 197 13.88 -17.38 7.76
N PRO A 198 14.52 -17.99 8.77
CA PRO A 198 15.96 -18.24 8.73
C PRO A 198 16.30 -19.11 7.52
N ALA A 199 17.35 -18.73 6.78
CA ALA A 199 17.84 -19.49 5.64
C ALA A 199 18.17 -20.92 6.10
N LEU A 200 17.65 -21.93 5.41
CA LEU A 200 18.09 -23.30 5.63
C LEU A 200 19.59 -23.40 5.31
N PRO A 201 20.37 -24.13 6.13
CA PRO A 201 21.77 -24.38 5.83
C PRO A 201 21.89 -25.10 4.48
N THR A 202 22.76 -24.56 3.64
CA THR A 202 23.07 -25.06 2.29
C THR A 202 23.82 -26.39 2.39
N GLY A 203 23.09 -27.47 2.68
CA GLY A 203 23.57 -28.85 2.66
C GLY A 203 23.22 -29.52 1.33
N ALA A 204 24.21 -30.20 0.75
CA ALA A 204 24.22 -30.84 -0.56
C ALA A 204 22.87 -31.42 -1.04
N ALA A 205 22.53 -31.11 -2.29
CA ALA A 205 21.40 -31.70 -3.00
C ALA A 205 21.51 -33.24 -2.99
N PRO A 206 20.51 -33.98 -2.50
CA PRO A 206 20.48 -35.43 -2.68
C PRO A 206 20.41 -35.74 -4.18
N ALA A 207 21.21 -36.70 -4.63
CA ALA A 207 21.19 -37.19 -6.00
C ALA A 207 19.78 -37.71 -6.33
N LEU A 208 19.22 -37.22 -7.43
CA LEU A 208 17.95 -37.67 -7.98
C LEU A 208 18.08 -39.17 -8.36
N PRO A 209 17.15 -40.04 -7.93
CA PRO A 209 17.12 -41.41 -8.41
C PRO A 209 16.69 -41.45 -9.87
N GLU A 210 17.35 -42.32 -10.62
CA GLU A 210 17.14 -42.61 -12.03
C GLU A 210 15.72 -43.15 -12.26
N ALA A 211 14.99 -42.55 -13.20
CA ALA A 211 13.61 -42.87 -13.50
C ALA A 211 13.49 -44.31 -14.01
N THR A 212 12.88 -45.19 -13.21
CA THR A 212 12.50 -46.54 -13.64
C THR A 212 11.04 -46.54 -14.04
N ASP A 213 10.77 -46.90 -15.30
CA ASP A 213 9.42 -47.17 -15.81
C ASP A 213 8.79 -48.35 -15.05
N ALA A 214 7.80 -48.06 -14.21
CA ALA A 214 6.93 -49.07 -13.63
C ALA A 214 5.48 -48.59 -13.65
N ALA A 215 4.69 -49.18 -14.55
CA ALA A 215 3.24 -49.07 -14.55
C ALA A 215 2.69 -49.72 -13.27
N ALA A 216 1.99 -48.94 -12.44
CA ALA A 216 1.32 -49.43 -11.24
C ALA A 216 -0.20 -49.32 -11.39
N GLN A 217 -0.86 -50.48 -11.26
CA GLN A 217 -2.30 -50.61 -11.04
C GLN A 217 -2.70 -49.85 -9.77
N VAL A 218 -3.77 -49.07 -9.85
CA VAL A 218 -4.36 -48.38 -8.70
C VAL A 218 -5.44 -49.28 -8.10
N ASP A 219 -5.15 -49.79 -6.91
CA ASP A 219 -6.08 -50.45 -5.99
C ASP A 219 -6.86 -49.36 -5.21
N PHE A 220 -8.19 -49.46 -5.20
CA PHE A 220 -9.09 -48.51 -4.53
C PHE A 220 -9.60 -49.12 -3.23
N GLY A 221 -8.93 -48.83 -2.12
CA GLY A 221 -9.43 -49.20 -0.78
C GLY A 221 -8.69 -48.46 0.33
N GLY A 222 -9.32 -47.43 0.91
CA GLY A 222 -8.81 -46.79 2.13
C GLY A 222 -9.16 -45.31 2.24
N SER A 223 -10.24 -45.02 2.95
CA SER A 223 -10.69 -43.68 3.33
C SER A 223 -9.74 -43.06 4.36
N ASP A 224 -8.74 -42.29 3.89
CA ASP A 224 -7.97 -41.35 4.70
C ASP A 224 -7.96 -39.98 4.01
N LEU A 225 -8.85 -39.08 4.46
CA LEU A 225 -8.98 -37.70 3.98
C LEU A 225 -7.87 -36.80 4.53
N ARG A 226 -6.61 -37.13 4.25
CA ARG A 226 -5.55 -36.12 4.21
C ARG A 226 -5.46 -35.65 2.77
N SER A 227 -5.83 -34.39 2.51
CA SER A 227 -5.53 -33.76 1.22
C SER A 227 -4.06 -34.05 0.89
N PRO A 228 -3.76 -34.78 -0.19
CA PRO A 228 -2.38 -35.00 -0.57
C PRO A 228 -1.76 -33.62 -0.71
N SER A 229 -0.64 -33.40 -0.03
CA SER A 229 0.20 -32.24 -0.26
C SER A 229 0.58 -32.29 -1.74
N VAL A 230 -0.17 -31.58 -2.58
CA VAL A 230 0.15 -31.40 -3.99
C VAL A 230 1.58 -30.90 -3.99
N PRO A 231 2.56 -31.65 -4.53
CA PRO A 231 3.92 -31.15 -4.64
C PRO A 231 3.80 -29.82 -5.36
N ASP A 232 4.24 -28.74 -4.71
CA ASP A 232 4.36 -27.42 -5.31
C ASP A 232 5.47 -27.56 -6.36
N ASP A 233 5.12 -28.12 -7.52
CA ASP A 233 6.02 -28.28 -8.65
C ASP A 233 6.18 -26.90 -9.29
N HIS A 234 7.00 -26.10 -8.62
CA HIS A 234 7.38 -24.77 -9.05
C HIS A 234 7.96 -24.78 -10.46
N ALA A 235 8.56 -25.90 -10.91
CA ALA A 235 9.07 -26.04 -12.26
C ALA A 235 7.94 -26.20 -13.28
N ALA A 236 6.97 -27.08 -13.02
CA ALA A 236 5.78 -27.21 -13.88
C ALA A 236 4.98 -25.90 -13.97
N TRP A 237 4.80 -25.20 -12.83
CA TRP A 237 4.16 -23.89 -12.82
C TRP A 237 4.96 -22.84 -13.63
N ALA A 238 6.28 -22.77 -13.45
CA ALA A 238 7.14 -21.84 -14.18
C ALA A 238 7.16 -22.13 -15.69
N ALA A 239 7.15 -23.40 -16.08
CA ALA A 239 7.08 -23.83 -17.49
C ALA A 239 5.74 -23.43 -18.12
N ALA A 240 4.61 -23.72 -17.46
CA ALA A 240 3.29 -23.32 -17.95
C ALA A 240 3.15 -21.80 -18.07
N LEU A 241 3.71 -21.06 -17.10
CA LEU A 241 3.79 -19.59 -17.14
C LEU A 241 4.59 -19.09 -18.36
N TYR A 242 5.76 -19.67 -18.60
CA TYR A 242 6.61 -19.30 -19.73
C TYR A 242 5.91 -19.58 -21.07
N GLU A 243 5.28 -20.75 -21.22
CA GLU A 243 4.55 -21.13 -22.42
C GLU A 243 3.37 -20.17 -22.71
N ARG A 244 2.62 -19.75 -21.69
CA ARG A 244 1.55 -18.76 -21.84
C ARG A 244 2.07 -17.40 -22.32
N GLN A 245 3.20 -16.95 -21.78
CA GLN A 245 3.82 -15.68 -22.20
C GLN A 245 4.39 -15.76 -23.62
N LEU A 246 5.00 -16.89 -23.98
CA LEU A 246 5.48 -17.12 -25.34
C LEU A 246 4.32 -17.10 -26.35
N ARG A 247 3.19 -17.75 -26.02
CA ARG A 247 1.96 -17.64 -26.83
C ARG A 247 1.54 -16.19 -26.99
N ARG A 248 1.43 -15.42 -25.90
CA ARG A 248 1.08 -14.00 -25.94
C ARG A 248 2.00 -13.20 -26.86
N ALA A 249 3.32 -13.43 -26.79
CA ALA A 249 4.28 -12.77 -27.66
C ALA A 249 4.03 -13.08 -29.15
N ASN A 250 3.69 -14.33 -29.49
CA ASN A 250 3.40 -14.75 -30.86
C ASN A 250 2.10 -14.16 -31.44
N PHE A 251 1.14 -13.77 -30.58
CA PHE A 251 -0.11 -13.14 -31.00
C PHE A 251 -0.05 -11.59 -31.08
N ALA A 252 1.11 -11.00 -30.77
CA ALA A 252 1.31 -9.57 -30.93
C ALA A 252 1.26 -9.20 -32.44
N PRO A 253 0.47 -8.20 -32.84
CA PRO A 253 0.40 -7.80 -34.25
C PRO A 253 1.79 -7.33 -34.73
N PRO A 254 2.18 -7.64 -35.98
CA PRO A 254 3.40 -7.09 -36.56
C PRO A 254 3.27 -5.56 -36.63
N ALA A 255 4.28 -4.85 -36.17
CA ALA A 255 4.22 -3.40 -36.13
C ALA A 255 4.79 -2.75 -37.38
N ALA A 256 4.23 -1.58 -37.71
CA ALA A 256 4.74 -0.73 -38.77
C ALA A 256 6.01 0.05 -38.36
N THR A 257 6.18 0.32 -37.06
CA THR A 257 7.31 1.11 -36.53
C THR A 257 7.98 0.36 -35.38
N PRO A 258 9.26 0.00 -35.50
CA PRO A 258 10.01 -0.60 -34.40
C PRO A 258 10.47 0.48 -33.41
N VAL A 259 10.27 0.20 -32.13
CA VAL A 259 10.82 0.93 -30.99
C VAL A 259 11.84 0.03 -30.31
N THR A 260 13.01 0.54 -29.93
CA THR A 260 14.03 -0.26 -29.22
C THR A 260 14.22 0.28 -27.81
N TRP A 261 14.03 -0.59 -26.82
CA TRP A 261 14.33 -0.33 -25.42
C TRP A 261 15.68 -0.95 -25.05
N THR A 262 16.52 -0.20 -24.35
CA THR A 262 17.73 -0.76 -23.71
C THR A 262 17.39 -1.06 -22.25
N ALA A 263 17.45 -2.33 -21.84
CA ALA A 263 17.04 -2.77 -20.51
C ALA A 263 18.18 -3.45 -19.73
N ALA A 264 18.14 -3.32 -18.40
CA ALA A 264 19.05 -3.98 -17.48
C ALA A 264 18.27 -4.53 -16.28
N ALA A 265 18.47 -5.80 -15.94
CA ALA A 265 17.99 -6.35 -14.67
C ALA A 265 18.72 -5.68 -13.49
N THR A 266 17.96 -5.21 -12.50
CA THR A 266 18.47 -4.60 -11.26
C THR A 266 18.31 -5.53 -10.05
N GLY A 267 17.70 -6.69 -10.25
CA GLY A 267 17.48 -7.74 -9.25
C GLY A 267 16.83 -8.96 -9.88
N PRO A 268 16.41 -9.96 -9.07
CA PRO A 268 15.85 -11.21 -9.60
C PRO A 268 14.56 -11.02 -10.41
N THR A 269 13.74 -10.05 -10.01
CA THR A 269 12.42 -9.74 -10.59
C THR A 269 12.25 -8.25 -10.85
N THR A 270 13.35 -7.51 -10.96
CA THR A 270 13.33 -6.05 -11.12
C THR A 270 14.25 -5.62 -12.27
N PHE A 271 13.86 -4.59 -12.99
CA PHE A 271 14.63 -4.08 -14.13
C PHE A 271 14.43 -2.58 -14.32
N THR A 272 15.33 -1.97 -15.06
CA THR A 272 15.18 -0.63 -15.64
C THR A 272 15.29 -0.72 -17.15
N ALA A 273 14.61 0.19 -17.85
CA ALA A 273 14.68 0.30 -19.30
C ALA A 273 14.67 1.76 -19.75
N VAL A 274 15.30 2.04 -20.89
CA VAL A 274 15.40 3.38 -21.48
C VAL A 274 15.04 3.34 -22.97
N GLU A 275 14.25 4.33 -23.40
CA GLU A 275 13.92 4.64 -24.79
C GLU A 275 14.03 6.16 -24.98
N GLY A 276 15.10 6.63 -25.64
CA GLY A 276 15.38 8.06 -25.72
C GLY A 276 15.50 8.68 -24.31
N ASN A 277 14.64 9.65 -24.01
CA ASN A 277 14.59 10.32 -22.70
C ASN A 277 13.64 9.63 -21.69
N ARG A 278 12.92 8.57 -22.11
CA ARG A 278 11.97 7.87 -21.26
C ARG A 278 12.72 6.83 -20.44
N ARG A 279 12.57 6.90 -19.12
CA ARG A 279 13.11 5.90 -18.18
C ARG A 279 11.97 5.17 -17.49
N VAL A 280 12.07 3.85 -17.49
CA VAL A 280 11.09 2.94 -16.90
C VAL A 280 11.78 2.10 -15.84
N SER A 281 11.09 1.86 -14.73
CA SER A 281 11.48 0.88 -13.72
C SER A 281 10.35 -0.12 -13.55
N GLY A 282 10.66 -1.41 -13.48
CA GLY A 282 9.64 -2.44 -13.38
C GLY A 282 9.94 -3.54 -12.40
N ILE A 283 8.88 -4.20 -11.96
CA ILE A 283 8.90 -5.45 -11.22
C ILE A 283 8.19 -6.47 -12.11
N VAL A 284 8.86 -7.54 -12.51
CA VAL A 284 8.31 -8.56 -13.42
C VAL A 284 8.69 -9.96 -13.00
N ILE A 285 7.87 -10.91 -13.40
CA ILE A 285 8.13 -12.32 -13.16
C ILE A 285 9.26 -12.87 -14.04
N ASN A 286 9.48 -12.36 -15.25
CA ASN A 286 10.61 -12.71 -16.12
C ASN A 286 10.80 -11.69 -17.26
N GLY A 287 11.80 -11.91 -18.11
CA GLY A 287 12.11 -11.06 -19.27
C GLY A 287 10.96 -10.91 -20.29
N LEU A 288 10.17 -11.97 -20.54
CA LEU A 288 9.03 -11.89 -21.47
C LEU A 288 7.93 -10.98 -20.95
N ALA A 289 7.68 -10.98 -19.64
CA ALA A 289 6.73 -10.07 -19.01
C ALA A 289 7.21 -8.61 -19.09
N ALA A 290 8.53 -8.36 -18.96
CA ALA A 290 9.10 -7.03 -19.19
C ALA A 290 8.91 -6.59 -20.64
N GLU A 291 9.17 -7.46 -21.62
CA GLU A 291 8.95 -7.17 -23.04
C GLU A 291 7.48 -6.84 -23.35
N ASP A 292 6.54 -7.61 -22.78
CA ASP A 292 5.10 -7.35 -22.92
C ASP A 292 4.69 -5.99 -22.35
N LEU A 293 5.22 -5.63 -21.17
CA LEU A 293 4.98 -4.32 -20.54
C LEU A 293 5.64 -3.17 -21.29
N LEU A 294 6.84 -3.33 -21.83
CA LEU A 294 7.51 -2.29 -22.62
C LEU A 294 6.85 -2.10 -23.99
N ARG A 295 6.28 -3.16 -24.58
CA ARG A 295 5.46 -3.06 -25.80
C ARG A 295 4.23 -2.21 -25.59
N GLN A 296 3.64 -2.27 -24.40
CA GLN A 296 2.51 -1.43 -24.00
C GLN A 296 2.85 0.07 -23.88
N LEU A 297 4.13 0.45 -23.85
CA LEU A 297 4.59 1.84 -23.85
C LEU A 297 4.93 2.39 -25.23
N ALA A 298 5.00 1.53 -26.25
CA ALA A 298 5.45 1.91 -27.58
C ALA A 298 4.48 2.91 -28.22
N THR A 299 5.04 3.97 -28.83
CA THR A 299 4.32 5.03 -29.52
C THR A 299 4.69 5.05 -31.00
N PRO A 300 3.72 5.15 -31.94
CA PRO A 300 2.27 5.15 -31.72
C PRO A 300 1.78 3.81 -31.15
N ALA A 301 0.54 3.79 -30.62
CA ALA A 301 -0.07 2.56 -30.12
C ALA A 301 0.00 1.45 -31.19
N GLY A 302 0.47 0.27 -30.81
CA GLY A 302 0.71 -0.85 -31.74
C GLY A 302 2.11 -0.91 -32.35
N ALA A 303 3.02 0.01 -32.01
CA ALA A 303 4.43 -0.12 -32.34
C ALA A 303 5.06 -1.38 -31.69
N SER A 304 6.06 -1.97 -32.36
CA SER A 304 6.74 -3.17 -31.86
C SER A 304 7.91 -2.73 -31.03
N ALA A 305 7.83 -2.95 -29.73
CA ALA A 305 8.99 -2.82 -28.86
C ALA A 305 9.89 -4.06 -29.02
N THR A 306 11.15 -3.83 -29.39
CA THR A 306 12.24 -4.76 -29.15
C THR A 306 12.97 -4.36 -27.88
N VAL A 307 13.44 -5.33 -27.11
CA VAL A 307 14.18 -5.07 -25.87
C VAL A 307 15.58 -5.63 -26.01
N GLN A 308 16.57 -4.75 -25.90
CA GLN A 308 17.98 -5.10 -25.88
C GLN A 308 18.45 -5.15 -24.42
N TRP A 309 18.70 -6.36 -23.94
CA TRP A 309 19.16 -6.58 -22.58
C TRP A 309 20.68 -6.40 -22.48
N THR A 310 21.14 -5.52 -21.59
CA THR A 310 22.57 -5.30 -21.28
C THR A 310 23.09 -6.21 -20.17
N THR A 311 22.18 -6.83 -19.43
CA THR A 311 22.43 -7.87 -18.43
C THR A 311 21.49 -9.05 -18.68
N ASN A 312 21.69 -10.18 -18.00
CA ASN A 312 20.75 -11.29 -18.13
C ASN A 312 19.34 -10.83 -17.71
N PRO A 313 18.29 -11.12 -18.51
CA PRO A 313 16.93 -10.71 -18.19
C PRO A 313 16.47 -11.34 -16.86
N PRO A 314 15.50 -10.73 -16.16
CA PRO A 314 14.87 -11.32 -14.99
C PRO A 314 14.44 -12.76 -15.28
N GLN A 315 14.81 -13.68 -14.39
CA GLN A 315 14.52 -15.10 -14.52
C GLN A 315 13.24 -15.44 -13.76
N THR A 316 12.46 -16.40 -14.26
CA THR A 316 11.24 -16.85 -13.59
C THR A 316 11.55 -17.27 -12.15
N PRO A 317 11.03 -16.56 -11.13
CA PRO A 317 11.34 -16.86 -9.74
C PRO A 317 10.73 -18.22 -9.37
N ARG A 318 11.36 -18.91 -8.41
CA ARG A 318 10.76 -20.11 -7.81
C ARG A 318 9.47 -19.81 -7.04
N ARG A 319 9.28 -18.57 -6.59
CA ARG A 319 8.09 -18.13 -5.84
C ARG A 319 7.10 -17.44 -6.76
N ARG A 320 5.80 -17.63 -6.51
CA ARG A 320 4.69 -17.04 -7.30
C ARG A 320 4.61 -15.51 -7.23
N ARG A 321 5.30 -14.88 -6.27
CA ARG A 321 5.29 -13.44 -6.05
C ARG A 321 6.64 -12.82 -6.40
N PRO A 322 6.68 -11.80 -7.28
CA PRO A 322 7.87 -11.00 -7.49
C PRO A 322 8.36 -10.34 -6.20
N THR A 323 9.67 -10.22 -6.06
CA THR A 323 10.29 -9.44 -4.99
C THR A 323 10.51 -8.01 -5.46
N ASP A 324 10.32 -7.03 -4.58
CA ASP A 324 10.66 -5.62 -4.81
C ASP A 324 12.15 -5.34 -4.54
N GLN A 325 12.92 -6.36 -4.17
CA GLN A 325 14.36 -6.25 -4.00
C GLN A 325 15.03 -5.78 -5.30
N GLY A 326 15.74 -4.64 -5.22
CA GLY A 326 16.39 -4.01 -6.37
C GLY A 326 15.46 -3.12 -7.20
N PHE A 327 14.22 -2.88 -6.75
CA PHE A 327 13.34 -1.90 -7.38
C PHE A 327 13.82 -0.48 -7.07
N ALA A 328 14.34 0.22 -8.08
CA ALA A 328 14.88 1.56 -7.94
C ALA A 328 13.79 2.65 -7.81
N GLY A 329 12.53 2.32 -8.09
CA GLY A 329 11.46 3.33 -8.25
C GLY A 329 11.62 4.14 -9.53
N THR A 330 10.71 5.08 -9.74
CA THR A 330 10.88 6.12 -10.76
C THR A 330 11.87 7.17 -10.27
N PRO A 331 12.61 7.85 -11.17
CA PRO A 331 13.32 9.07 -10.81
C PRO A 331 12.38 10.05 -10.10
N PRO A 332 12.91 10.97 -9.26
CA PRO A 332 12.10 12.04 -8.70
C PRO A 332 11.32 12.75 -9.81
N ILE A 333 10.01 12.98 -9.61
CA ILE A 333 9.21 13.67 -10.62
C ILE A 333 9.68 15.12 -10.83
N ALA A 334 10.30 15.71 -9.80
CA ALA A 334 10.87 17.05 -9.87
C ALA A 334 11.93 17.15 -10.97
N ASP A 335 12.89 16.23 -10.97
CA ASP A 335 13.93 16.15 -12.00
C ASP A 335 13.29 15.98 -13.39
N PHE A 336 12.29 15.09 -13.52
CA PHE A 336 11.58 14.89 -14.79
C PHE A 336 10.85 16.15 -15.29
N VAL A 337 10.23 16.93 -14.40
CA VAL A 337 9.52 18.17 -14.75
C VAL A 337 10.50 19.27 -15.13
N VAL A 338 11.56 19.45 -14.33
CA VAL A 338 12.57 20.51 -14.52
C VAL A 338 13.41 20.26 -15.77
N ASP A 339 13.75 19.00 -16.07
CA ASP A 339 14.54 18.63 -17.24
C ASP A 339 13.73 18.67 -18.55
N SER A 340 12.43 18.98 -18.49
CA SER A 340 11.54 19.01 -19.65
C SER A 340 11.74 20.28 -20.49
N THR A 341 12.37 20.14 -21.66
CA THR A 341 12.64 21.28 -22.56
C THR A 341 11.42 21.80 -23.31
N ASP A 342 10.39 20.97 -23.48
CA ASP A 342 9.27 21.27 -24.40
C ASP A 342 7.93 21.36 -23.64
N ALA A 343 7.64 20.38 -22.78
CA ALA A 343 6.32 20.26 -22.18
C ALA A 343 6.08 21.26 -21.04
N LEU A 344 7.10 21.55 -20.20
CA LEU A 344 6.96 22.54 -19.14
C LEU A 344 6.77 23.95 -19.73
N PRO A 345 7.59 24.43 -20.68
CA PRO A 345 7.36 25.72 -21.35
C PRO A 345 5.98 25.82 -22.03
N ALA A 346 5.54 24.77 -22.72
CA ALA A 346 4.21 24.75 -23.35
C ALA A 346 3.07 24.87 -22.31
N LEU A 347 3.21 24.20 -21.17
CA LEU A 347 2.24 24.27 -20.08
C LEU A 347 2.21 25.67 -19.43
N VAL A 348 3.39 26.29 -19.24
CA VAL A 348 3.50 27.67 -18.74
C VAL A 348 2.82 28.65 -19.69
N ALA A 349 3.04 28.51 -21.00
CA ALA A 349 2.37 29.33 -22.01
C ALA A 349 0.83 29.20 -21.94
N ALA A 350 0.31 27.97 -21.83
CA ALA A 350 -1.13 27.71 -21.68
C ALA A 350 -1.72 28.36 -20.41
N ILE A 351 -0.95 28.44 -19.32
CA ILE A 351 -1.37 29.12 -18.09
C ILE A 351 -1.39 30.62 -18.27
N ILE A 352 -0.39 31.22 -18.92
CA ILE A 352 -0.37 32.66 -19.21
C ILE A 352 -1.58 33.05 -20.07
N GLU A 353 -1.90 32.25 -21.09
CA GLU A 353 -3.11 32.45 -21.88
C GLU A 353 -4.36 32.35 -21.00
N THR A 354 -4.46 31.33 -20.15
CA THR A 354 -5.63 31.17 -19.27
C THR A 354 -5.78 32.32 -18.26
N ARG A 355 -4.66 32.86 -17.74
CA ARG A 355 -4.65 34.08 -16.91
C ARG A 355 -5.27 35.28 -17.63
N SER A 356 -4.93 35.48 -18.91
CA SER A 356 -5.54 36.58 -19.68
C SER A 356 -7.05 36.39 -19.87
N ARG A 357 -7.51 35.15 -20.09
CA ARG A 357 -8.94 34.84 -20.29
C ARG A 357 -9.77 34.97 -19.02
N TRP A 358 -9.17 34.72 -17.85
CA TRP A 358 -9.89 34.66 -16.56
C TRP A 358 -9.70 35.91 -15.69
N ARG A 359 -8.97 36.93 -16.15
CA ARG A 359 -8.58 38.10 -15.36
C ARG A 359 -9.74 38.82 -14.67
N ASP A 360 -10.86 38.96 -15.37
CA ASP A 360 -12.01 39.77 -14.93
C ASP A 360 -13.21 38.90 -14.51
N LEU A 361 -12.98 37.59 -14.29
CA LEU A 361 -14.04 36.65 -13.92
C LEU A 361 -14.04 36.39 -12.41
N ASP A 362 -15.22 36.10 -11.85
CA ASP A 362 -15.29 35.43 -10.56
C ASP A 362 -14.76 34.00 -10.72
N VAL A 363 -13.58 33.76 -10.18
CA VAL A 363 -12.86 32.48 -10.31
C VAL A 363 -13.70 31.32 -9.76
N ASN A 364 -14.44 31.50 -8.66
CA ASN A 364 -15.20 30.41 -8.05
C ASN A 364 -16.46 30.05 -8.86
N GLU A 365 -17.16 31.07 -9.36
CA GLU A 365 -18.29 30.88 -10.27
C GLU A 365 -17.82 30.15 -11.54
N HIS A 366 -16.70 30.59 -12.10
CA HIS A 366 -16.17 30.01 -13.33
C HIS A 366 -15.65 28.57 -13.14
N ILE A 367 -15.01 28.26 -12.00
CA ILE A 367 -14.64 26.89 -11.61
C ILE A 367 -15.87 25.99 -11.61
N SER A 368 -16.96 26.43 -10.97
CA SER A 368 -18.20 25.67 -10.86
C SER A 368 -18.83 25.45 -12.24
N ALA A 369 -18.94 26.49 -13.06
CA ALA A 369 -19.47 26.42 -14.41
C ALA A 369 -18.67 25.47 -15.33
N ARG A 370 -17.33 25.50 -15.24
CA ARG A 370 -16.44 24.59 -15.99
C ARG A 370 -16.56 23.15 -15.50
N ALA A 371 -16.64 22.91 -14.19
CA ALA A 371 -16.85 21.58 -13.64
C ALA A 371 -18.20 21.00 -14.09
N ASP A 372 -19.26 21.79 -14.10
CA ASP A 372 -20.57 21.37 -14.59
C ASP A 372 -20.57 21.03 -16.07
N LEU A 373 -19.87 21.81 -16.90
CA LEU A 373 -19.69 21.50 -18.31
C LEU A 373 -18.92 20.18 -18.50
N LEU A 374 -17.84 19.97 -17.76
CA LEU A 374 -17.08 18.71 -17.80
C LEU A 374 -17.93 17.52 -17.34
N ASN A 375 -18.76 17.68 -16.30
CA ASN A 375 -19.66 16.64 -15.83
C ASN A 375 -20.72 16.24 -16.88
N ARG A 376 -21.08 17.13 -17.82
CA ARG A 376 -21.99 16.81 -18.93
C ARG A 376 -21.27 16.20 -20.14
N THR A 377 -20.07 16.68 -20.47
CA THR A 377 -19.39 16.39 -21.74
C THR A 377 -18.32 15.31 -21.62
N ALA A 378 -17.67 15.22 -20.47
CA ALA A 378 -16.62 14.26 -20.16
C ALA A 378 -16.74 13.78 -18.70
N PRO A 379 -17.87 13.16 -18.32
CA PRO A 379 -18.08 12.71 -16.94
C PRO A 379 -17.01 11.71 -16.51
N LEU A 380 -16.60 11.80 -15.24
CA LEU A 380 -15.78 10.79 -14.59
C LEU A 380 -16.59 9.49 -14.43
N ILE A 381 -15.91 8.37 -14.60
CA ILE A 381 -16.49 7.05 -14.36
C ILE A 381 -16.48 6.80 -12.84
N SER A 382 -17.67 6.86 -12.26
CA SER A 382 -17.89 6.55 -10.84
C SER A 382 -17.52 5.09 -10.56
N ASN A 383 -16.82 4.83 -9.45
CA ASN A 383 -16.43 3.48 -9.03
C ASN A 383 -15.67 2.69 -10.11
N ALA A 384 -14.85 3.35 -10.92
CA ALA A 384 -13.86 2.68 -11.78
C ALA A 384 -12.74 2.07 -10.92
N ALA A 385 -13.10 1.28 -9.91
CA ALA A 385 -12.19 0.83 -8.86
C ALA A 385 -11.02 0.05 -9.43
N ASP A 386 -11.18 -0.62 -10.57
CA ASP A 386 -10.12 -0.96 -11.53
C ASP A 386 -10.72 -1.22 -12.93
N CYS A 387 -10.03 -0.72 -13.98
CA CYS A 387 -10.42 -0.98 -15.38
C CYS A 387 -9.79 -2.29 -15.91
N MET A 388 -9.18 -3.08 -15.03
CA MET A 388 -8.58 -4.38 -15.33
C MET A 388 -9.03 -5.36 -14.25
N PRO A 389 -9.55 -6.55 -14.63
CA PRO A 389 -9.92 -7.56 -13.64
C PRO A 389 -8.69 -8.06 -12.87
N GLU A 390 -8.91 -8.48 -11.63
CA GLU A 390 -7.86 -9.06 -10.80
C GLU A 390 -7.56 -10.51 -11.23
N SER A 391 -6.32 -10.94 -11.00
CA SER A 391 -5.88 -12.32 -11.27
C SER A 391 -6.34 -13.26 -10.15
N ASP A 392 -7.07 -14.34 -10.51
CA ASP A 392 -7.56 -15.39 -9.60
C ASP A 392 -6.42 -16.07 -8.81
N ASP A 393 -5.32 -16.32 -9.51
CA ASP A 393 -4.22 -17.16 -9.03
C ASP A 393 -3.25 -16.44 -8.09
N GLY A 394 -3.48 -15.15 -7.82
CA GLY A 394 -2.55 -14.30 -7.08
C GLY A 394 -1.19 -14.13 -7.78
N VAL A 395 -1.07 -14.53 -9.05
CA VAL A 395 0.17 -14.41 -9.82
C VAL A 395 0.24 -12.99 -10.36
N TYR A 396 1.11 -12.20 -9.73
CA TYR A 396 1.45 -10.88 -10.20
C TYR A 396 2.53 -11.01 -11.29
N LEU A 397 2.14 -10.86 -12.56
CA LEU A 397 3.06 -10.88 -13.70
C LEU A 397 4.09 -9.75 -13.65
N GLY A 398 3.67 -8.60 -13.13
CA GLY A 398 4.50 -7.43 -12.98
C GLY A 398 3.78 -6.12 -13.26
N SER A 399 4.47 -5.05 -12.95
CA SER A 399 4.17 -3.70 -13.42
C SER A 399 5.42 -2.96 -13.78
N ILE A 400 5.23 -1.91 -14.56
CA ILE A 400 6.23 -0.89 -14.79
C ILE A 400 5.72 0.46 -14.30
N ARG A 401 6.66 1.33 -13.94
CA ARG A 401 6.44 2.71 -13.57
C ARG A 401 7.39 3.63 -14.31
N LEU A 402 6.89 4.78 -14.72
CA LEU A 402 7.64 5.84 -15.37
C LEU A 402 7.04 7.19 -15.00
N ASN A 403 7.82 8.25 -15.10
CA ASN A 403 7.26 9.60 -15.15
C ASN A 403 6.92 9.91 -16.62
N ASP A 404 5.75 10.48 -16.87
CA ASP A 404 5.30 10.81 -18.22
C ASP A 404 4.48 12.12 -18.21
N TRP A 405 4.45 12.79 -19.37
CA TRP A 405 3.54 13.91 -19.63
C TRP A 405 2.27 13.35 -20.25
N ILE A 406 1.21 13.26 -19.46
CA ILE A 406 -0.05 12.69 -19.93
C ILE A 406 -1.03 13.78 -20.37
N SER A 407 -1.86 13.47 -21.37
CA SER A 407 -3.00 14.32 -21.70
C SER A 407 -4.07 14.22 -20.62
N VAL A 408 -4.50 15.37 -20.08
CA VAL A 408 -5.52 15.40 -19.02
C VAL A 408 -6.90 14.95 -19.55
N ASP A 409 -7.13 15.04 -20.86
CA ASP A 409 -8.34 14.52 -21.53
C ASP A 409 -8.47 12.99 -21.41
N THR A 410 -7.35 12.29 -21.28
CA THR A 410 -7.34 10.82 -21.17
C THR A 410 -7.68 10.32 -19.78
N VAL A 411 -7.83 11.21 -18.79
CA VAL A 411 -8.18 10.83 -17.41
C VAL A 411 -9.68 10.63 -17.30
N VAL A 412 -10.10 9.38 -17.08
CA VAL A 412 -11.52 8.99 -17.12
C VAL A 412 -12.13 8.71 -15.76
N GLY A 413 -11.34 8.60 -14.69
CA GLY A 413 -11.86 8.22 -13.38
C GLY A 413 -10.82 8.30 -12.25
N GLY A 414 -11.29 8.10 -11.02
CA GLY A 414 -10.47 8.20 -9.81
C GLY A 414 -11.28 7.94 -8.54
N ASN A 415 -10.90 8.60 -7.45
CA ASN A 415 -11.64 8.57 -6.19
C ASN A 415 -12.83 9.54 -6.16
N ALA A 416 -12.99 10.38 -7.19
CA ALA A 416 -14.12 11.29 -7.34
C ALA A 416 -15.10 10.75 -8.39
N SER A 417 -16.39 10.90 -8.12
CA SER A 417 -17.47 10.53 -9.04
C SER A 417 -17.80 11.64 -10.05
N ARG A 418 -17.43 12.88 -9.74
CA ARG A 418 -17.69 14.08 -10.55
C ARG A 418 -16.52 15.07 -10.48
N TRP A 419 -16.37 15.88 -11.52
CA TRP A 419 -15.41 16.98 -11.52
C TRP A 419 -15.80 18.02 -10.48
N ASN A 420 -14.80 18.48 -9.73
CA ASN A 420 -14.91 19.41 -8.59
C ASN A 420 -15.84 18.95 -7.46
N ASP A 421 -16.09 17.64 -7.32
CA ASP A 421 -16.85 17.06 -6.21
C ASP A 421 -15.99 16.06 -5.46
N PHE A 422 -15.91 16.20 -4.14
CA PHE A 422 -14.99 15.44 -3.29
C PHE A 422 -15.68 14.85 -2.06
N ASP A 423 -17.01 14.75 -2.03
CA ASP A 423 -17.78 14.19 -0.91
C ASP A 423 -17.33 14.77 0.46
N LEU A 424 -17.14 16.09 0.51
CA LEU A 424 -16.64 16.89 1.66
C LEU A 424 -15.12 16.80 1.95
N HIS A 425 -14.35 16.01 1.21
CA HIS A 425 -12.91 15.93 1.40
C HIS A 425 -12.18 17.12 0.76
N ARG A 426 -11.97 18.19 1.54
CA ARG A 426 -11.14 19.37 1.18
C ARG A 426 -11.52 20.03 -0.17
N PRO A 427 -12.80 20.37 -0.41
CA PRO A 427 -13.26 20.90 -1.70
C PRO A 427 -12.58 22.20 -2.13
N TYR A 428 -12.06 22.98 -1.18
CA TYR A 428 -11.39 24.25 -1.44
C TYR A 428 -10.01 24.10 -2.10
N ILE A 429 -9.39 22.92 -2.09
CA ILE A 429 -8.02 22.71 -2.60
C ILE A 429 -7.93 22.97 -4.11
N VAL A 430 -8.94 22.59 -4.89
CA VAL A 430 -8.97 22.89 -6.33
C VAL A 430 -8.95 24.40 -6.58
N GLY A 431 -9.75 25.15 -5.82
CA GLY A 431 -9.76 26.62 -5.87
C GLY A 431 -8.40 27.22 -5.52
N LEU A 432 -7.72 26.71 -4.49
CA LEU A 432 -6.38 27.18 -4.11
C LEU A 432 -5.33 26.90 -5.20
N ILE A 433 -5.34 25.71 -5.80
CA ILE A 433 -4.43 25.37 -6.90
C ILE A 433 -4.67 26.31 -8.08
N ILE A 434 -5.92 26.47 -8.50
CA ILE A 434 -6.30 27.35 -9.61
C ILE A 434 -5.89 28.79 -9.31
N GLN A 435 -6.23 29.31 -8.13
CA GLN A 435 -5.88 30.67 -7.73
C GLN A 435 -4.36 30.88 -7.79
N LYS A 436 -3.57 29.95 -7.25
CA LYS A 436 -2.11 30.03 -7.30
C LYS A 436 -1.58 30.04 -8.73
N LEU A 437 -2.06 29.13 -9.59
CA LEU A 437 -1.67 29.08 -10.99
C LEU A 437 -2.05 30.36 -11.75
N LEU A 438 -3.14 31.03 -11.38
CA LEU A 438 -3.58 32.27 -12.02
C LEU A 438 -2.87 33.53 -11.50
N THR A 439 -2.41 33.55 -10.25
CA THR A 439 -1.92 34.80 -9.62
C THR A 439 -0.43 34.82 -9.29
N ALA A 440 0.27 33.67 -9.29
CA ALA A 440 1.68 33.63 -8.94
C ALA A 440 2.53 34.54 -9.85
N ALA A 441 3.45 35.31 -9.28
CA ALA A 441 4.34 36.19 -10.04
C ALA A 441 5.19 35.42 -11.05
N ASP A 442 5.64 34.23 -10.66
CA ASP A 442 6.34 33.28 -11.52
C ASP A 442 5.41 32.08 -11.83
N PRO A 443 4.84 32.00 -13.05
CA PRO A 443 3.98 30.89 -13.44
C PRO A 443 4.75 29.56 -13.56
N GLU A 444 6.03 29.58 -13.92
CA GLU A 444 6.84 28.36 -14.06
C GLU A 444 7.09 27.73 -12.70
N ALA A 445 7.56 28.53 -11.72
CA ALA A 445 7.74 28.05 -10.35
C ALA A 445 6.44 27.51 -9.75
N ALA A 446 5.31 28.19 -9.99
CA ALA A 446 4.00 27.75 -9.51
C ALA A 446 3.57 26.42 -10.14
N VAL A 447 3.78 26.22 -11.44
CA VAL A 447 3.46 24.97 -12.13
C VAL A 447 4.33 23.84 -11.62
N THR A 448 5.64 24.07 -11.54
CA THR A 448 6.59 23.09 -11.05
C THR A 448 6.21 22.66 -9.65
N GLU A 449 5.97 23.61 -8.73
CA GLU A 449 5.52 23.28 -7.38
C GLU A 449 4.22 22.46 -7.39
N ILE A 450 3.20 22.86 -8.15
CA ILE A 450 1.93 22.11 -8.19
C ILE A 450 2.15 20.68 -8.72
N LEU A 451 3.07 20.45 -9.65
CA LEU A 451 3.37 19.13 -10.21
C LEU A 451 4.27 18.28 -9.30
N THR A 452 5.13 18.91 -8.48
CA THR A 452 6.23 18.22 -7.77
C THR A 452 6.13 18.27 -6.25
N ASP A 453 5.18 19.02 -5.67
CA ASP A 453 4.93 19.11 -4.23
C ASP A 453 4.60 17.75 -3.59
N ASP A 454 4.72 17.65 -2.26
CA ASP A 454 4.69 16.42 -1.48
C ASP A 454 3.53 15.49 -1.88
N GLY A 455 3.90 14.45 -2.63
CA GLY A 455 2.98 13.53 -3.28
C GLY A 455 2.60 14.02 -4.69
N HIS A 456 3.29 13.49 -5.68
CA HIS A 456 2.96 13.69 -7.10
C HIS A 456 1.76 12.85 -7.54
N ALA A 457 1.15 13.22 -8.67
CA ALA A 457 0.06 12.46 -9.23
C ALA A 457 0.54 11.07 -9.67
N CYS A 458 -0.03 10.01 -9.09
CA CYS A 458 0.14 8.65 -9.59
C CYS A 458 -1.09 8.25 -10.41
N MET A 459 -0.88 7.73 -11.61
CA MET A 459 -1.95 7.28 -12.52
C MET A 459 -1.74 5.82 -12.91
N ARG A 460 -2.83 5.09 -13.13
CA ARG A 460 -2.79 3.82 -13.85
C ARG A 460 -3.14 4.05 -15.31
N ARG A 461 -2.35 3.49 -16.22
CA ARG A 461 -2.59 3.55 -17.67
C ARG A 461 -3.20 2.24 -18.16
N TYR A 462 -4.23 2.35 -18.97
CA TYR A 462 -4.90 1.24 -19.65
C TYR A 462 -4.85 1.49 -21.15
N ASN A 463 -4.19 0.62 -21.90
CA ASN A 463 -4.06 0.79 -23.34
C ASN A 463 -5.32 0.31 -24.06
N GLY A 464 -5.79 1.12 -25.01
CA GLY A 464 -6.72 0.71 -26.07
C GLY A 464 -6.07 0.82 -27.45
N PRO A 465 -6.81 0.54 -28.52
CA PRO A 465 -6.27 0.41 -29.88
C PRO A 465 -5.66 1.70 -30.45
N ALA A 466 -6.24 2.88 -30.18
CA ALA A 466 -5.78 4.18 -30.67
C ALA A 466 -4.93 4.97 -29.65
N GLY A 467 -4.81 4.50 -28.41
CA GLY A 467 -4.16 5.24 -27.34
C GLY A 467 -4.63 4.82 -25.95
N PRO A 468 -3.98 5.35 -24.90
CA PRO A 468 -4.30 5.01 -23.52
C PRO A 468 -5.47 5.81 -22.94
N LEU A 469 -6.08 5.23 -21.91
CA LEU A 469 -6.80 5.94 -20.87
C LEU A 469 -5.99 5.94 -19.58
N HIS A 470 -6.25 6.93 -18.73
CA HIS A 470 -5.65 7.04 -17.42
C HIS A 470 -6.72 7.05 -16.33
N ARG A 471 -6.39 6.42 -15.22
CA ARG A 471 -7.16 6.51 -13.98
C ARG A 471 -6.28 7.11 -12.91
N LEU A 472 -6.84 8.06 -12.16
CA LEU A 472 -6.22 8.61 -10.98
C LEU A 472 -6.04 7.54 -9.89
N GLY A 473 -4.79 7.35 -9.48
CA GLY A 473 -4.41 6.56 -8.33
C GLY A 473 -4.30 7.43 -7.08
N ARG A 474 -3.07 7.75 -6.68
CA ARG A 474 -2.78 8.47 -5.42
C ARG A 474 -2.36 9.91 -5.71
N ASN A 475 -2.61 10.80 -4.75
CA ASN A 475 -2.10 12.17 -4.67
C ASN A 475 -2.30 13.06 -5.92
N GLY A 476 -3.19 12.69 -6.86
CA GLY A 476 -3.40 13.43 -8.11
C GLY A 476 -4.76 14.11 -8.28
N THR A 477 -5.74 13.80 -7.42
CA THR A 477 -7.15 14.14 -7.67
C THR A 477 -7.39 15.66 -7.80
N HIS A 478 -6.99 16.45 -6.80
CA HIS A 478 -7.21 17.90 -6.85
C HIS A 478 -6.45 18.58 -8.01
N ARG A 479 -5.21 18.18 -8.26
CA ARG A 479 -4.36 18.73 -9.34
C ARG A 479 -4.97 18.46 -10.71
N THR A 480 -5.41 17.23 -10.93
CA THR A 480 -6.03 16.84 -12.20
C THR A 480 -7.36 17.55 -12.42
N HIS A 481 -8.18 17.71 -11.37
CA HIS A 481 -9.41 18.50 -11.44
C HIS A 481 -9.09 19.96 -11.79
N ALA A 482 -8.10 20.57 -11.12
CA ALA A 482 -7.66 21.93 -11.40
C ALA A 482 -7.19 22.12 -12.86
N PHE A 483 -6.34 21.20 -13.35
CA PHE A 483 -5.84 21.23 -14.72
C PHE A 483 -6.97 21.06 -15.74
N ARG A 484 -7.90 20.14 -15.50
CA ARG A 484 -9.05 19.91 -16.36
C ARG A 484 -9.97 21.12 -16.44
N ILE A 485 -10.23 21.76 -15.29
CA ILE A 485 -11.09 22.95 -15.18
C ILE A 485 -10.48 24.15 -15.91
N LEU A 486 -9.16 24.37 -15.73
CA LEU A 486 -8.38 25.38 -16.46
C LEU A 486 -8.27 25.10 -17.97
N GLY A 487 -8.48 23.85 -18.39
CA GLY A 487 -8.31 23.43 -19.78
C GLY A 487 -6.84 23.28 -20.18
N LEU A 488 -5.99 22.87 -19.24
CA LEU A 488 -4.58 22.60 -19.52
C LEU A 488 -4.44 21.25 -20.24
N PRO A 489 -3.58 21.17 -21.28
CA PRO A 489 -3.56 20.01 -22.18
C PRO A 489 -2.89 18.79 -21.56
N ILE A 490 -1.85 19.01 -20.75
CA ILE A 490 -1.00 17.96 -20.20
C ILE A 490 -0.68 18.17 -18.72
N MET A 491 -0.30 17.09 -18.05
CA MET A 491 0.17 17.10 -16.66
C MET A 491 1.26 16.04 -16.49
N ALA A 492 2.32 16.35 -15.75
CA ALA A 492 3.30 15.37 -15.34
C ALA A 492 2.70 14.41 -14.29
N ALA A 493 2.95 13.12 -14.44
CA ALA A 493 2.51 12.10 -13.49
C ALA A 493 3.47 10.90 -13.44
N GLU A 494 3.51 10.22 -12.30
CA GLU A 494 4.00 8.83 -12.26
C GLU A 494 2.90 7.94 -12.85
N VAL A 495 3.20 7.31 -13.97
CA VAL A 495 2.31 6.38 -14.65
C VAL A 495 2.72 4.95 -14.28
N ALA A 496 1.75 4.15 -13.87
CA ALA A 496 1.89 2.72 -13.65
C ALA A 496 1.12 1.95 -14.72
N ILE A 497 1.73 0.88 -15.23
CA ILE A 497 1.09 -0.07 -16.16
C ILE A 497 1.24 -1.45 -15.55
N ASP A 498 0.12 -2.14 -15.40
CA ASP A 498 0.06 -3.52 -14.95
C ASP A 498 -0.04 -4.46 -16.17
N ALA A 499 0.58 -5.63 -16.08
CA ALA A 499 0.48 -6.64 -17.14
C ALA A 499 -0.93 -7.24 -17.18
N LEU A 500 -1.39 -7.63 -18.38
CA LEU A 500 -2.67 -8.31 -18.53
C LEU A 500 -2.63 -9.63 -17.73
N PRO A 501 -3.62 -9.91 -16.85
CA PRO A 501 -3.63 -11.13 -16.05
C PRO A 501 -3.44 -12.38 -16.90
N LEU A 502 -2.77 -13.40 -16.36
CA LEU A 502 -2.63 -14.69 -17.06
C LEU A 502 -3.93 -15.47 -17.05
N ARG A 503 -4.71 -15.28 -15.97
CA ARG A 503 -5.96 -15.95 -15.78
C ARG A 503 -6.91 -15.06 -15.00
N ILE A 504 -8.13 -15.00 -15.49
CA ILE A 504 -9.25 -14.29 -14.90
C ILE A 504 -10.32 -15.35 -14.64
N ASP A 505 -10.90 -15.35 -13.45
CA ASP A 505 -12.06 -16.16 -13.15
C ASP A 505 -13.32 -15.29 -13.24
N ALA A 506 -14.47 -15.91 -13.50
CA ALA A 506 -15.72 -15.17 -13.60
C ALA A 506 -15.97 -14.34 -12.33
N MET A 507 -15.65 -14.85 -11.13
CA MET A 507 -15.85 -14.16 -9.86
C MET A 507 -14.96 -12.92 -9.71
N SER A 508 -13.72 -12.92 -10.19
CA SER A 508 -12.84 -11.74 -10.09
C SER A 508 -13.33 -10.57 -10.95
N THR A 509 -14.17 -10.83 -11.95
CA THR A 509 -14.83 -9.78 -12.73
C THR A 509 -16.03 -9.15 -12.02
N TRP A 510 -16.45 -9.69 -10.87
CA TRP A 510 -17.63 -9.28 -10.11
C TRP A 510 -17.38 -8.20 -9.06
N GLY A 511 -16.38 -7.32 -9.27
CA GLY A 511 -15.99 -6.25 -8.34
C GLY A 511 -17.16 -5.42 -7.77
N GLN A 512 -16.90 -4.65 -6.71
CA GLN A 512 -17.92 -3.87 -5.96
C GLN A 512 -18.87 -3.10 -6.88
N GLY A 513 -20.05 -3.67 -7.10
CA GLY A 513 -20.97 -3.23 -8.14
C GLY A 513 -21.68 -4.42 -8.77
N ASN A 514 -22.49 -5.09 -7.95
CA ASN A 514 -23.33 -6.27 -8.25
C ASN A 514 -23.64 -6.40 -9.74
N TRP A 515 -23.42 -7.60 -10.30
CA TRP A 515 -23.98 -8.05 -11.58
C TRP A 515 -25.52 -8.13 -11.58
N GLY A 516 -26.20 -7.27 -10.80
CA GLY A 516 -27.45 -7.61 -10.13
C GLY A 516 -27.18 -8.57 -8.97
N ASP A 517 -28.15 -8.78 -8.09
CA ASP A 517 -28.02 -9.68 -6.93
C ASP A 517 -27.92 -11.18 -7.28
N SER A 518 -27.57 -11.51 -8.54
CA SER A 518 -27.46 -12.88 -9.04
C SER A 518 -26.01 -13.26 -9.34
N TYR A 519 -25.56 -14.34 -8.72
CA TYR A 519 -24.26 -14.99 -8.92
C TYR A 519 -24.09 -15.67 -10.31
N ASP A 520 -25.09 -15.53 -11.19
CA ASP A 520 -25.16 -16.21 -12.51
C ASP A 520 -24.79 -15.27 -13.67
N GLY A 521 -23.75 -14.45 -13.49
CA GLY A 521 -23.28 -13.55 -14.56
C GLY A 521 -22.81 -14.34 -15.80
N PRO A 522 -23.15 -13.90 -17.04
CA PRO A 522 -22.80 -14.59 -18.29
C PRO A 522 -21.34 -14.37 -18.73
N ALA A 523 -20.37 -14.41 -17.80
CA ALA A 523 -18.97 -14.05 -18.08
C ALA A 523 -18.35 -14.91 -19.20
N ASP A 524 -18.56 -16.23 -19.16
CA ASP A 524 -18.15 -17.15 -20.23
C ASP A 524 -18.76 -16.77 -21.59
N ARG A 525 -20.07 -16.55 -21.65
CA ARG A 525 -20.77 -16.17 -22.88
C ARG A 525 -20.26 -14.84 -23.42
N MET A 526 -19.97 -13.88 -22.54
CA MET A 526 -19.39 -12.60 -22.92
C MET A 526 -17.99 -12.76 -23.50
N TRP A 527 -17.12 -13.54 -22.86
CA TRP A 527 -15.78 -13.80 -23.38
C TRP A 527 -15.81 -14.53 -24.72
N HIS A 528 -16.70 -15.51 -24.90
CA HIS A 528 -16.92 -16.14 -26.20
C HIS A 528 -17.36 -15.13 -27.25
N ALA A 529 -18.35 -14.29 -26.94
CA ALA A 529 -18.83 -13.26 -27.87
C ALA A 529 -17.78 -12.18 -28.21
N LEU A 530 -16.91 -11.81 -27.26
CA LEU A 530 -15.77 -10.92 -27.49
C LEU A 530 -14.75 -11.57 -28.44
N ARG A 531 -14.50 -12.88 -28.27
CA ARG A 531 -13.62 -13.65 -29.14
C ARG A 531 -14.19 -13.76 -30.55
N ASP A 532 -15.48 -14.05 -30.67
CA ASP A 532 -16.17 -14.16 -31.96
C ASP A 532 -16.17 -12.82 -32.73
N ARG A 533 -16.08 -11.70 -32.02
CA ARG A 533 -15.94 -10.34 -32.58
C ARG A 533 -14.49 -9.90 -32.81
N GLY A 534 -13.51 -10.75 -32.52
CA GLY A 534 -12.08 -10.40 -32.65
C GLY A 534 -11.57 -9.37 -31.64
N LEU A 535 -12.31 -9.14 -30.55
CA LEU A 535 -11.93 -8.20 -29.47
C LEU A 535 -11.12 -8.89 -28.36
N LEU A 536 -11.10 -10.22 -28.35
CA LEU A 536 -10.38 -11.07 -27.40
C LEU A 536 -9.77 -12.26 -28.13
N ASP A 537 -8.53 -12.60 -27.77
CA ASP A 537 -7.91 -13.88 -28.07
C ASP A 537 -7.46 -14.51 -26.76
N GLY A 538 -7.78 -15.78 -26.56
CA GLY A 538 -7.57 -16.47 -25.30
C GLY A 538 -8.28 -17.81 -25.23
N ASN A 539 -7.87 -18.60 -24.24
CA ASN A 539 -8.51 -19.86 -23.91
C ASN A 539 -9.60 -19.64 -22.86
N ILE A 540 -10.79 -20.19 -23.10
CA ILE A 540 -11.93 -20.11 -22.20
C ILE A 540 -12.27 -21.54 -21.77
N THR A 541 -12.28 -21.78 -20.47
CA THR A 541 -12.57 -23.10 -19.87
C THR A 541 -13.63 -22.98 -18.79
N GLY A 542 -14.36 -24.07 -18.52
CA GLY A 542 -15.49 -24.05 -17.59
C GLY A 542 -16.72 -23.33 -18.15
N SER A 543 -17.70 -23.05 -17.28
CA SER A 543 -18.91 -22.29 -17.62
C SER A 543 -19.48 -21.59 -16.39
N GLY A 544 -20.32 -20.57 -16.63
CA GLY A 544 -20.97 -19.78 -15.58
C GLY A 544 -19.98 -19.22 -14.54
N PRO A 545 -20.25 -19.38 -13.23
CA PRO A 545 -19.42 -18.80 -12.17
C PRO A 545 -18.03 -19.45 -12.03
N HIS A 546 -17.82 -20.61 -12.65
CA HIS A 546 -16.53 -21.32 -12.64
C HIS A 546 -15.75 -21.14 -13.94
N ALA A 547 -16.24 -20.30 -14.85
CA ALA A 547 -15.54 -19.99 -16.07
C ALA A 547 -14.21 -19.30 -15.79
N LYS A 548 -13.20 -19.66 -16.59
CA LYS A 548 -11.84 -19.15 -16.50
C LYS A 548 -11.40 -18.71 -17.89
N LEU A 549 -10.85 -17.51 -17.97
CA LEU A 549 -10.25 -16.93 -19.16
C LEU A 549 -8.73 -16.86 -18.98
N GLU A 550 -7.99 -17.43 -19.94
CA GLU A 550 -6.56 -17.19 -20.10
C GLU A 550 -6.36 -16.25 -21.30
N PRO A 551 -6.26 -14.93 -21.10
CA PRO A 551 -6.22 -14.00 -22.21
C PRO A 551 -4.80 -13.92 -22.80
N TYR A 552 -4.71 -14.10 -24.11
CA TYR A 552 -3.49 -13.89 -24.88
C TYR A 552 -3.43 -12.46 -25.41
N ARG A 553 -4.54 -11.95 -25.92
CA ARG A 553 -4.66 -10.57 -26.42
C ARG A 553 -6.06 -10.06 -26.16
N THR A 554 -6.19 -8.76 -25.89
CA THR A 554 -7.49 -8.08 -25.85
C THR A 554 -7.36 -6.73 -26.52
N ALA A 555 -8.41 -6.25 -27.19
CA ALA A 555 -8.45 -4.91 -27.75
C ALA A 555 -8.30 -3.84 -26.65
N ALA A 556 -8.87 -4.11 -25.47
CA ALA A 556 -8.68 -3.30 -24.28
C ALA A 556 -8.95 -4.12 -22.99
N PRO A 557 -8.21 -3.88 -21.90
CA PRO A 557 -8.32 -4.68 -20.68
C PRO A 557 -9.69 -4.54 -19.98
N TRP A 558 -10.35 -3.39 -20.09
CA TRP A 558 -11.66 -3.16 -19.45
C TRP A 558 -12.81 -3.95 -20.07
N LEU A 559 -12.62 -4.46 -21.30
CA LEU A 559 -13.60 -5.33 -21.96
C LEU A 559 -13.77 -6.67 -21.24
N LEU A 560 -12.77 -7.08 -20.47
CA LEU A 560 -12.78 -8.35 -19.74
C LEU A 560 -13.54 -8.28 -18.42
N GLY A 561 -13.88 -7.08 -17.97
CA GLY A 561 -14.61 -6.85 -16.72
C GLY A 561 -16.13 -6.97 -16.86
N ASN A 562 -16.85 -6.52 -15.84
CA ASN A 562 -18.31 -6.53 -15.86
C ASN A 562 -18.90 -5.57 -16.91
N PRO A 563 -20.14 -5.80 -17.38
CA PRO A 563 -20.81 -4.98 -18.39
C PRO A 563 -20.90 -3.49 -18.06
N ARG A 564 -21.01 -3.12 -16.79
CA ARG A 564 -21.11 -1.71 -16.38
C ARG A 564 -19.78 -1.02 -16.61
N THR A 565 -18.68 -1.59 -16.13
CA THR A 565 -17.33 -1.06 -16.35
C THR A 565 -16.99 -1.09 -17.83
N ALA A 566 -17.24 -2.20 -18.54
CA ALA A 566 -16.96 -2.32 -19.96
C ALA A 566 -17.69 -1.25 -20.79
N ALA A 567 -18.99 -1.05 -20.55
CA ALA A 567 -19.78 -0.01 -21.22
C ALA A 567 -19.29 1.40 -20.88
N ALA A 568 -19.12 1.71 -19.59
CA ALA A 568 -18.76 3.06 -19.14
C ALA A 568 -17.36 3.48 -19.59
N VAL A 569 -16.37 2.57 -19.49
CA VAL A 569 -15.00 2.84 -19.95
C VAL A 569 -14.93 2.90 -21.47
N SER A 570 -15.66 2.04 -22.18
CA SER A 570 -15.72 2.11 -23.66
C SER A 570 -16.39 3.40 -24.13
N ALA A 571 -17.47 3.86 -23.48
CA ALA A 571 -18.09 5.15 -23.78
C ALA A 571 -17.12 6.32 -23.56
N ALA A 572 -16.30 6.26 -22.49
CA ALA A 572 -15.27 7.27 -22.27
C ALA A 572 -14.16 7.20 -23.33
N TYR A 573 -13.76 5.99 -23.72
CA TYR A 573 -12.79 5.76 -24.79
C TYR A 573 -13.28 6.33 -26.12
N GLU A 574 -14.53 6.03 -26.52
CA GLU A 574 -15.14 6.46 -27.77
C GLU A 574 -15.23 7.99 -27.87
N ARG A 575 -15.43 8.71 -26.74
CA ARG A 575 -15.38 10.18 -26.74
C ARG A 575 -13.99 10.74 -27.04
N ILE A 576 -12.94 10.06 -26.60
CA ILE A 576 -11.54 10.50 -26.74
C ILE A 576 -10.97 10.02 -28.09
N TYR A 577 -11.35 8.82 -28.51
CA TYR A 577 -10.87 8.14 -29.72
C TYR A 577 -12.06 7.58 -30.53
N PRO A 578 -12.82 8.45 -31.25
CA PRO A 578 -14.02 8.02 -31.96
C PRO A 578 -13.76 6.90 -32.98
N GLY A 579 -14.57 5.85 -32.95
CA GLY A 579 -14.54 4.69 -33.84
C GLY A 579 -13.41 3.70 -33.57
N ALA A 580 -12.45 4.01 -32.70
CA ALA A 580 -11.23 3.23 -32.55
C ALA A 580 -11.46 1.83 -31.96
N LEU A 581 -12.50 1.65 -31.13
CA LEU A 581 -12.86 0.33 -30.59
C LEU A 581 -13.64 -0.55 -31.58
N GLY A 582 -14.22 0.02 -32.63
CA GLY A 582 -15.13 -0.70 -33.52
C GLY A 582 -16.44 -1.15 -32.85
N ILE A 583 -16.78 -0.57 -31.69
CA ILE A 583 -18.01 -0.86 -30.96
C ILE A 583 -19.03 0.25 -31.24
N PRO A 584 -20.29 -0.06 -31.55
CA PRO A 584 -21.33 0.95 -31.73
C PRO A 584 -21.58 1.79 -30.46
N ALA A 585 -21.81 3.10 -30.61
CA ALA A 585 -22.04 4.00 -29.48
C ALA A 585 -23.29 3.63 -28.65
N ASP A 586 -24.34 3.11 -29.28
CA ASP A 586 -25.56 2.66 -28.60
C ASP A 586 -25.33 1.44 -27.69
N ALA A 587 -24.33 0.59 -28.01
CA ALA A 587 -23.92 -0.52 -27.16
C ALA A 587 -23.27 -0.04 -25.84
N MET A 588 -22.69 1.16 -25.83
CA MET A 588 -21.93 1.69 -24.69
C MET A 588 -22.76 2.56 -23.74
N THR A 589 -24.04 2.79 -24.03
CA THR A 589 -24.90 3.67 -23.20
C THR A 589 -25.25 3.07 -21.83
N GLY A 590 -25.00 1.77 -21.62
CA GLY A 590 -25.27 1.09 -20.36
C GLY A 590 -25.02 -0.42 -20.40
N PRO A 591 -25.00 -1.07 -19.24
CA PRO A 591 -24.70 -2.51 -19.13
C PRO A 591 -25.69 -3.40 -19.89
N GLN A 592 -26.97 -3.03 -19.97
CA GLN A 592 -27.98 -3.82 -20.69
C GLN A 592 -27.83 -3.69 -22.21
N GLN A 593 -27.49 -2.51 -22.72
CA GLN A 593 -27.23 -2.30 -24.14
C GLN A 593 -25.95 -3.03 -24.55
N TRP A 594 -24.93 -2.98 -23.70
CA TRP A 594 -23.69 -3.73 -23.85
C TRP A 594 -23.95 -5.23 -24.01
N LEU A 595 -24.67 -5.83 -23.06
CA LEU A 595 -25.02 -7.25 -23.12
C LEU A 595 -25.86 -7.60 -24.36
N ARG A 596 -26.83 -6.75 -24.73
CA ARG A 596 -27.66 -6.98 -25.92
C ARG A 596 -26.86 -6.96 -27.22
N TRP A 597 -25.93 -6.01 -27.35
CA TRP A 597 -25.05 -5.94 -28.52
C TRP A 597 -24.05 -7.11 -28.55
N LEU A 598 -23.44 -7.41 -27.40
CA LEU A 598 -22.41 -8.43 -27.31
C LEU A 598 -22.98 -9.83 -27.51
N LEU A 599 -24.14 -10.15 -26.93
CA LEU A 599 -24.71 -11.51 -26.96
C LEU A 599 -25.72 -11.75 -28.10
N ARG A 600 -26.00 -10.75 -28.94
CA ARG A 600 -26.73 -10.99 -30.20
C ARG A 600 -25.81 -11.76 -31.15
N ALA A 601 -26.26 -12.95 -31.55
CA ALA A 601 -25.64 -13.77 -32.57
C ALA A 601 -25.86 -13.17 -33.96
#